data_AF-A0A1H9L825-F1
#
_entry.id   AF-A0A1H9L825-F1
#
_cell.length_a   1.000
_cell.length_b   1.000
_cell.length_c   1.000
_cell.angle_alpha   90.00
_cell.angle_beta   90.00
_cell.angle_gamma   90.00
#
_symmetry.space_group_name_H-M   'P 1'
#
loop_
_entity.id
_entity.type
_entity.pdbx_description
1 polymer ?
#
loop_
_entity_poly.entity_id
_entity_poly.type
_entity_poly.pdbx_seq_one_letter_code
_entity_poly.pdbx_strand_id
1 'polypeptide(L)'
;MFSASLNKYYIGYTHNLDERFSKHLSAHDGFTAKAKDWKIVYTETFPDKQSAATREKQIKKWKSKKMIELLDYKFRLLLSMVINAGK
;
A
#
# COMPACT_ATOMS: atom_id res chain seq x y z
N MET A 1 1.33 0.96 -1.67
CA MET A 1 2.76 0.85 -2.04
C MET A 1 3.35 2.24 -2.18
N PHE A 2 4.67 2.40 -2.04
CA PHE A 2 5.38 3.66 -2.24
C PHE A 2 6.55 3.47 -3.19
N SER A 3 6.76 4.44 -4.08
CA SER A 3 7.98 4.58 -4.90
C SER A 3 8.70 5.84 -4.46
N ALA A 4 9.97 5.70 -4.07
CA ALA A 4 10.81 6.80 -3.63
C ALA A 4 11.24 7.67 -4.82
N SER A 5 11.58 7.03 -5.94
CA SER A 5 11.97 7.70 -7.19
C SER A 5 10.88 8.61 -7.74
N LEU A 6 9.61 8.18 -7.69
CA LEU A 6 8.47 9.01 -8.09
C LEU A 6 7.94 9.90 -6.97
N ASN A 7 8.31 9.62 -5.71
CA ASN A 7 7.69 10.19 -4.52
C ASN A 7 6.15 10.04 -4.54
N LYS A 8 5.67 8.84 -4.93
CA LYS A 8 4.23 8.56 -5.11
C LYS A 8 3.80 7.35 -4.32
N TYR A 9 2.58 7.45 -3.79
CA TYR A 9 1.84 6.32 -3.24
C TYR A 9 0.92 5.73 -4.30
N TYR A 10 0.94 4.41 -4.42
CA TYR A 10 -0.09 3.63 -5.08
C TYR A 10 -1.07 3.10 -4.03
N ILE A 11 -2.36 3.32 -4.26
CA ILE A 11 -3.48 2.90 -3.42
C ILE A 11 -4.40 2.03 -4.28
N GLY A 12 -4.63 0.79 -3.87
CA GLY A 12 -5.46 -0.17 -4.58
C GLY A 12 -5.83 -1.36 -3.69
N TYR A 13 -6.85 -2.12 -4.08
CA TYR A 13 -7.13 -3.44 -3.53
C TYR A 13 -6.78 -4.55 -4.53
N THR A 14 -6.65 -5.77 -4.02
CA THR A 14 -6.38 -6.96 -4.81
C THR A 14 -6.82 -8.20 -4.03
N HIS A 15 -7.15 -9.28 -4.75
CA HIS A 15 -7.38 -10.60 -4.14
C HIS A 15 -6.07 -11.39 -3.99
N ASN A 16 -5.03 -11.01 -4.73
CA ASN A 16 -3.69 -11.59 -4.66
C ASN A 16 -2.65 -10.46 -4.58
N LEU A 17 -1.97 -10.34 -3.43
CA LEU A 17 -1.00 -9.28 -3.17
C LEU A 17 0.28 -9.48 -3.98
N ASP A 18 0.77 -10.71 -4.09
CA ASP A 18 2.02 -11.04 -4.76
C ASP A 18 1.93 -10.82 -6.28
N GLU A 19 0.80 -11.21 -6.88
CA GLU A 19 0.53 -10.98 -8.30
C GLU A 19 0.44 -9.47 -8.59
N ARG A 20 -0.27 -8.72 -7.73
CA ARG A 20 -0.38 -7.26 -7.85
C ARG A 20 1.00 -6.60 -7.75
N PHE A 21 1.81 -7.04 -6.79
CA PHE A 21 3.16 -6.51 -6.58
C PHE A 21 4.08 -6.84 -7.76
N SER A 22 4.08 -8.08 -8.23
CA SER A 22 4.83 -8.52 -9.40
C SER A 22 4.47 -7.70 -10.65
N LYS A 23 3.19 -7.40 -10.87
CA LYS A 23 2.73 -6.52 -11.96
C LYS A 23 3.28 -5.09 -11.87
N HIS A 24 3.48 -4.55 -10.66
CA HIS A 24 4.08 -3.22 -10.51
C HIS A 24 5.58 -3.23 -10.84
N LEU A 25 6.25 -4.36 -10.56
CA LEU A 25 7.65 -4.56 -10.87
C LEU A 25 7.88 -4.96 -12.33
N SER A 26 6.91 -5.53 -13.04
CA SER A 26 7.05 -5.90 -14.46
C SER A 26 6.93 -4.70 -15.41
N ALA A 27 7.54 -4.78 -16.60
CA ALA A 27 7.30 -3.80 -17.67
C ALA A 27 5.87 -3.92 -18.19
N HIS A 28 5.19 -2.78 -18.39
CA HIS A 28 3.87 -2.67 -19.01
C HIS A 28 3.58 -1.19 -19.36
N ASP A 29 2.53 -0.88 -20.12
CA ASP A 29 2.30 0.50 -20.61
C ASP A 29 1.57 1.43 -19.61
N GLY A 30 1.45 1.00 -18.36
CA GLY A 30 0.68 1.69 -17.33
C GLY A 30 1.55 2.59 -16.44
N PHE A 31 0.92 3.52 -15.71
CA PHE A 31 1.60 4.46 -14.81
C PHE A 31 2.61 3.79 -13.88
N THR A 32 2.26 2.62 -13.33
CA THR A 32 3.09 1.91 -12.36
C THR A 32 4.38 1.35 -12.95
N ALA A 33 4.46 1.16 -14.27
CA ALA A 33 5.69 0.72 -14.91
C ALA A 33 6.79 1.79 -14.96
N LYS A 34 6.44 3.07 -14.72
CA LYS A 34 7.40 4.19 -14.67
C LYS A 34 8.42 4.07 -13.54
N ALA A 35 8.19 3.19 -12.58
CA ALA A 35 9.10 2.91 -11.48
C ALA A 35 9.19 1.42 -11.18
N LYS A 36 10.32 1.02 -10.60
CA LYS A 36 10.63 -0.35 -10.20
C LYS A 36 11.04 -0.48 -8.74
N ASP A 37 11.12 0.65 -8.04
CA ASP A 37 11.44 0.74 -6.62
C ASP A 37 10.17 0.70 -5.74
N TRP A 38 9.08 0.13 -6.25
CA TRP A 38 7.83 -0.02 -5.50
C TRP A 38 8.07 -0.88 -4.26
N LYS A 39 7.65 -0.39 -3.10
CA LYS A 39 7.66 -1.12 -1.82
C LYS A 39 6.26 -1.24 -1.25
N ILE A 40 5.93 -2.40 -0.72
CA ILE A 40 4.75 -2.59 0.11
C ILE A 40 5.06 -1.94 1.47
N VAL A 41 4.28 -0.92 1.84
CA VAL A 41 4.48 -0.14 3.07
C VAL A 41 3.30 -0.27 4.03
N TYR A 42 2.13 -0.63 3.52
CA TYR A 42 0.91 -0.82 4.29
C TYR A 42 0.00 -1.80 3.56
N THR A 43 -0.61 -2.71 4.32
CA THR A 43 -1.62 -3.67 3.87
C THR A 43 -2.68 -3.82 4.95
N GLU A 44 -3.93 -4.02 4.52
CA GLU A 44 -5.08 -4.23 5.38
C GLU A 44 -5.98 -5.28 4.71
N THR A 45 -6.43 -6.29 5.47
CA THR A 45 -7.27 -7.38 4.96
C THR A 45 -8.74 -7.08 5.24
N PHE A 46 -9.60 -7.43 4.29
CA PHE A 46 -11.04 -7.23 4.39
C PHE A 46 -11.77 -8.54 4.08
N PRO A 47 -12.94 -8.78 4.69
CA PRO A 47 -13.69 -10.02 4.48
C PRO A 47 -14.31 -10.12 3.08
N ASP A 48 -14.51 -8.98 2.41
CA ASP A 48 -15.18 -8.94 1.11
C ASP A 48 -14.64 -7.82 0.20
N LYS A 49 -14.94 -7.94 -1.10
CA LYS A 49 -14.52 -6.97 -2.11
C LYS A 49 -15.10 -5.58 -1.88
N GLN A 50 -16.32 -5.48 -1.36
CA GLN A 50 -17.01 -4.20 -1.22
C GLN A 50 -16.45 -3.39 -0.05
N SER A 51 -16.13 -4.02 1.08
CA SER A 51 -15.44 -3.38 2.20
C SER A 51 -14.03 -2.93 1.79
N ALA A 52 -13.27 -3.76 1.07
CA ALA A 52 -11.96 -3.39 0.53
C ALA A 52 -12.03 -2.17 -0.44
N ALA A 53 -12.96 -2.20 -1.39
CA ALA A 53 -13.15 -1.11 -2.35
C ALA A 53 -13.63 0.18 -1.67
N THR A 54 -14.46 0.08 -0.63
CA THR A 54 -14.90 1.23 0.17
C THR A 54 -13.73 1.88 0.90
N ARG A 55 -12.85 1.07 1.51
CA ARG A 55 -11.62 1.56 2.14
C ARG A 55 -10.69 2.24 1.14
N GLU A 56 -10.47 1.63 -0.02
CA GLU A 56 -9.63 2.22 -1.08
C GLU A 56 -10.15 3.61 -1.48
N LYS A 57 -11.46 3.73 -1.72
CA LYS A 57 -12.11 5.01 -2.05
C LYS A 57 -11.96 6.03 -0.92
N GLN A 58 -12.11 5.62 0.33
CA GLN A 58 -11.93 6.48 1.49
C GLN A 58 -10.52 7.07 1.54
N ILE A 59 -9.48 6.23 1.42
CA ILE A 59 -8.08 6.68 1.46
C ILE A 59 -7.78 7.61 0.27
N LYS A 60 -8.25 7.28 -0.94
CA LYS A 60 -8.10 8.13 -2.12
C LYS A 60 -8.77 9.50 -1.95
N LYS A 61 -9.92 9.57 -1.27
CA LYS A 61 -10.64 10.82 -0.99
C LYS A 61 -9.88 11.77 -0.08
N TRP A 62 -8.97 11.29 0.75
CA TRP A 62 -8.20 12.17 1.63
C TRP A 62 -7.36 13.18 0.86
N LYS A 63 -6.90 12.83 -0.35
CA LYS A 63 -6.01 13.67 -1.17
C LYS A 63 -4.84 14.27 -0.38
N SER A 64 -4.38 13.56 0.65
CA SER A 64 -3.43 14.05 1.65
C SER A 64 -2.31 13.03 1.82
N LYS A 65 -1.11 13.41 1.36
CA LYS A 65 0.09 12.59 1.51
C LYS A 65 0.42 12.33 2.99
N LYS A 66 0.27 13.35 3.84
CA LYS A 66 0.51 13.28 5.29
C LYS A 66 -0.39 12.24 5.98
N MET A 67 -1.65 12.14 5.57
CA MET A 67 -2.57 11.12 6.11
C MET A 67 -2.17 9.70 5.71
N ILE A 68 -1.67 9.52 4.48
CA ILE A 68 -1.17 8.23 4.01
C ILE A 68 0.13 7.84 4.72
N GLU A 69 1.05 8.80 4.90
CA GLU A 69 2.28 8.64 5.68
C GLU A 69 1.99 8.25 7.13
N LEU A 70 0.93 8.81 7.72
CA LEU A 70 0.51 8.45 9.08
C LEU A 70 0.01 7.00 9.17
N LEU A 71 -0.70 6.48 8.17
CA LEU A 71 -1.09 5.07 8.13
C LEU A 71 0.13 4.15 8.10
N ASP A 72 1.08 4.44 7.19
CA ASP A 72 2.34 3.70 7.07
C ASP A 72 3.14 3.72 8.38
N TYR A 73 3.31 4.90 8.98
CA TYR A 73 4.00 5.05 10.26
C TYR A 73 3.34 4.26 11.39
N LYS A 74 2.01 4.37 11.55
CA LYS A 74 1.27 3.64 12.59
C LYS A 74 1.41 2.13 12.41
N PHE A 75 1.35 1.64 11.17
CA PHE A 75 1.54 0.22 10.87
C PHE A 75 2.93 -0.27 11.27
N ARG A 76 3.99 0.45 10.90
CA ARG A 76 5.36 0.11 11.32
C ARG A 76 5.54 0.12 12.84
N LEU A 77 4.93 1.09 13.52
CA LEU A 77 4.97 1.19 14.99
C LEU A 77 4.25 0.01 15.65
N LEU A 78 3.06 -0.36 15.17
CA LEU A 78 2.33 -1.54 15.65
C LEU A 78 3.14 -2.82 15.45
N LEU A 79 3.74 -3.00 14.26
CA LEU A 79 4.55 -4.19 13.96
C LEU A 79 5.77 -4.30 14.88
N SER A 80 6.46 -3.20 15.16
CA SER A 80 7.62 -3.22 16.07
C SER A 80 7.22 -3.55 17.51
N MET A 81 6.06 -3.08 17.97
CA MET A 81 5.53 -3.42 19.30
C MET A 81 5.20 -4.91 19.42
N VAL A 82 4.59 -5.53 18.40
CA VAL A 82 4.27 -6.97 18.40
C VAL A 82 5.54 -7.82 18.41
N ILE A 83 6.54 -7.48 17.60
CA ILE A 83 7.82 -8.23 17.55
C ILE A 83 8.56 -8.15 18.89
N ASN A 84 8.52 -6.99 19.56
CA ASN A 84 9.16 -6.82 20.87
C ASN A 84 8.40 -7.49 22.01
N ALA A 85 7.07 -7.61 21.93
CA ALA A 85 6.28 -8.31 22.95
C ALA A 85 6.47 -9.84 22.93
N GLY A 86 6.94 -10.39 21.80
CA GLY A 86 7.23 -11.82 21.64
C GLY A 86 8.68 -12.23 21.94
N LYS A 87 9.52 -11.31 22.42
CA LYS A 87 10.89 -11.55 22.89
C LYS A 87 10.94 -11.43 24.41
#